data_AF-A0AAW0CGP1-F1
#
_entry.id   AF-A0AAW0CGP1-F1
#
_cell.length_a   1.000
_cell.length_b   1.000
_cell.length_c   1.000
_cell.angle_alpha   90.00
_cell.angle_beta   90.00
_cell.angle_gamma   90.00
#
_symmetry.space_group_name_H-M   'P 1'
#
loop_
_entity.id
_entity.type
_entity.pdbx_description
1 polymer ?
#
loop_
_entity_poly.entity_id
_entity_poly.type
_entity_poly.pdbx_seq_one_letter_code
_entity_poly.pdbx_strand_id
1 'polypeptide(L)'
;MAVIPPDGLNASSLIAAKGAELKFWIIKTNESAEKKVLNVSGTVETLRSSLAAYYGFDLTVNPRVETMNVPTVDESIRDRQWADLVSLGIEWKESIKAGKQFKLVPEVPEALVPKTSIQSILPIALGATNQESIAQTPSIGSSGNSVPTGPNGIANHFHVTGNSSHPTNTLAPAAMNNLAQVTNPRMPSQVPAQSPSLSFSTASATPGPGAGQREVGILDDMSTVIAGLERCEGLRQVIEQIESGNVQAIRDRYGPSAPGRRGTAHPSWSKYFNLVSKRERIHRVLVQDFVA
;
A
#
# COMPACT_ATOMS: atom_id res chain seq x y z
N MET A 1 19.00 -42.40 -2.44
CA MET A 1 20.05 -41.37 -2.64
C MET A 1 19.60 -40.13 -1.89
N ALA A 2 20.36 -39.66 -0.92
CA ALA A 2 20.04 -38.42 -0.20
C ALA A 2 20.30 -37.24 -1.14
N VAL A 3 19.27 -36.45 -1.43
CA VAL A 3 19.42 -35.24 -2.26
C VAL A 3 20.00 -34.15 -1.38
N ILE A 4 21.12 -33.57 -1.80
CA ILE A 4 21.79 -32.51 -1.06
C ILE A 4 20.92 -31.24 -1.14
N PRO A 5 20.57 -30.60 0.00
CA PRO A 5 19.82 -29.35 -0.01
C PRO A 5 20.64 -28.20 -0.61
N PRO A 6 20.01 -27.26 -1.33
CA PRO A 6 20.64 -26.03 -1.82
C PRO A 6 21.30 -25.23 -0.70
N ASP A 7 22.35 -24.49 -1.03
CA ASP A 7 23.09 -23.66 -0.06
C ASP A 7 22.15 -22.73 0.73
N GLY A 8 22.27 -22.78 2.05
CA GLY A 8 21.45 -21.98 2.98
C GLY A 8 20.05 -22.52 3.25
N LEU A 9 19.64 -23.63 2.63
CA LEU A 9 18.37 -24.29 2.94
C LEU A 9 18.51 -25.19 4.18
N ASN A 10 17.92 -24.78 5.29
CA ASN A 10 17.80 -25.54 6.52
C ASN A 10 16.40 -25.35 7.12
N ALA A 11 16.06 -26.10 8.17
CA ALA A 11 14.72 -26.04 8.78
C ALA A 11 14.35 -24.61 9.25
N SER A 12 15.32 -23.88 9.83
CA SER A 12 15.11 -22.52 10.32
C SER A 12 14.87 -21.52 9.18
N SER A 13 15.67 -21.59 8.10
CA SER A 13 15.49 -20.72 6.93
C SER A 13 14.19 -21.03 6.20
N LEU A 14 13.76 -22.29 6.18
CA LEU A 14 12.48 -22.70 5.57
C LEU A 14 11.26 -22.12 6.32
N ILE A 15 11.30 -22.07 7.66
CA ILE A 15 10.24 -21.49 8.49
C ILE A 15 10.17 -19.97 8.32
N ALA A 16 11.33 -19.30 8.22
CA ALA A 16 11.41 -17.84 8.04
C ALA A 16 11.12 -17.37 6.61
N ALA A 17 11.32 -18.24 5.61
CA ALA A 17 11.32 -17.84 4.20
C ALA A 17 9.98 -17.28 3.70
N LYS A 18 10.07 -16.27 2.84
CA LYS A 18 8.94 -15.66 2.13
C LYS A 18 8.59 -16.46 0.87
N GLY A 19 7.39 -16.21 0.33
CA GLY A 19 6.90 -16.94 -0.85
C GLY A 19 7.81 -16.88 -2.09
N ALA A 20 8.59 -15.80 -2.28
CA ALA A 20 9.55 -15.70 -3.37
C ALA A 20 10.77 -16.62 -3.19
N GLU A 21 11.32 -16.67 -1.97
CA GLU A 21 12.47 -17.52 -1.61
C GLU A 21 12.11 -19.00 -1.72
N LEU A 22 10.92 -19.39 -1.25
CA LEU A 22 10.42 -20.76 -1.38
C LEU A 22 10.32 -21.21 -2.84
N LYS A 23 9.79 -20.35 -3.71
CA LYS A 23 9.69 -20.63 -5.15
C LYS A 23 11.07 -20.77 -5.79
N PHE A 24 12.01 -19.91 -5.42
CA PHE A 24 13.40 -19.98 -5.87
C PHE A 24 14.04 -21.32 -5.51
N TRP A 25 13.91 -21.78 -4.27
CA TRP A 25 14.44 -23.08 -3.84
C TRP A 25 13.76 -24.26 -4.55
N ILE A 26 12.45 -24.19 -4.77
CA ILE A 26 11.73 -25.23 -5.54
C ILE A 26 12.23 -25.31 -6.98
N ILE A 27 12.47 -24.17 -7.64
CA ILE A 27 13.04 -24.12 -8.99
C ILE A 27 14.43 -24.76 -9.00
N LYS A 28 15.32 -24.34 -8.10
CA LYS A 28 16.67 -24.93 -7.93
C LYS A 28 16.64 -26.43 -7.67
N THR A 29 15.68 -26.90 -6.88
CA THR A 29 15.50 -28.31 -6.57
C THR A 29 15.09 -29.10 -7.81
N ASN A 30 14.14 -28.58 -8.58
CA ASN A 30 13.68 -29.21 -9.83
C ASN A 30 14.78 -29.21 -10.91
N GLU A 31 15.55 -28.12 -11.02
CA GLU A 31 16.73 -28.04 -11.90
C GLU A 31 17.76 -29.11 -11.55
N SER A 32 18.10 -29.24 -10.26
CA SER A 32 19.09 -30.22 -9.78
C SER A 32 18.62 -31.68 -9.93
N ALA A 33 17.30 -31.90 -9.95
CA ALA A 33 16.71 -33.21 -10.15
C ALA A 33 16.47 -33.57 -11.64
N GLU A 34 16.76 -32.63 -12.56
CA GLU A 34 16.47 -32.70 -14.00
C GLU A 34 15.01 -33.04 -14.32
N LYS A 35 14.11 -32.87 -13.35
CA LYS A 35 12.68 -33.21 -13.47
C LYS A 35 11.86 -32.38 -12.51
N LYS A 36 10.59 -32.16 -12.87
CA LYS A 36 9.64 -31.44 -12.03
C LYS A 36 9.16 -32.34 -10.88
N VAL A 37 9.83 -32.28 -9.74
CA VAL A 37 9.47 -33.05 -8.53
C VAL A 37 8.51 -32.29 -7.63
N LEU A 38 8.70 -30.97 -7.53
CA LEU A 38 7.94 -30.10 -6.63
C LEU A 38 7.13 -29.06 -7.43
N ASN A 39 5.93 -28.73 -6.95
CA ASN A 39 5.09 -27.73 -7.59
C ASN A 39 5.46 -26.31 -7.13
N VAL A 40 5.59 -25.37 -8.07
CA VAL A 40 5.97 -23.97 -7.81
C VAL A 40 4.76 -23.12 -7.38
N SER A 41 3.54 -23.59 -7.66
CA SER A 41 2.29 -22.93 -7.28
C SER A 41 1.73 -23.50 -5.98
N GLY A 42 1.24 -22.62 -5.10
CA GLY A 42 0.67 -23.01 -3.81
C GLY A 42 0.68 -21.86 -2.80
N THR A 43 0.07 -22.09 -1.65
CA THR A 43 0.21 -21.22 -0.48
C THR A 43 1.60 -21.40 0.13
N VAL A 44 2.10 -20.40 0.86
CA VAL A 44 3.41 -20.46 1.55
C VAL A 44 3.55 -21.74 2.38
N GLU A 45 2.50 -22.12 3.11
CA GLU A 45 2.46 -23.33 3.94
C GLU A 45 2.66 -24.61 3.10
N THR A 46 1.96 -24.73 1.97
CA THR A 46 2.10 -25.90 1.09
C THR A 46 3.50 -26.00 0.47
N LEU A 47 4.11 -24.87 0.13
CA LEU A 47 5.46 -24.84 -0.42
C LEU A 47 6.50 -25.23 0.63
N ARG A 48 6.33 -24.76 1.88
CA ARG A 48 7.18 -25.16 3.02
C ARG A 48 7.06 -26.64 3.32
N SER A 49 5.84 -27.16 3.46
CA SER A 49 5.60 -28.59 3.71
C SER A 49 6.15 -29.47 2.59
N SER A 50 6.03 -29.04 1.34
CA SER A 50 6.56 -29.79 0.19
C SER A 50 8.09 -29.85 0.19
N LEU A 51 8.78 -28.74 0.49
CA LEU A 51 10.24 -28.72 0.62
C LEU A 51 10.72 -29.50 1.83
N ALA A 52 10.04 -29.36 2.98
CA ALA A 52 10.35 -30.09 4.20
C ALA A 52 10.23 -31.61 4.00
N ALA A 53 9.14 -32.07 3.38
CA ALA A 53 8.93 -33.47 3.06
C ALA A 53 10.00 -34.01 2.09
N TYR A 54 10.43 -33.20 1.12
CA TYR A 54 11.43 -33.61 0.13
C TYR A 54 12.83 -33.78 0.73
N TYR A 55 13.23 -32.87 1.63
CA TYR A 55 14.56 -32.89 2.26
C TYR A 55 14.59 -33.59 3.63
N GLY A 56 13.43 -34.01 4.16
CA GLY A 56 13.33 -34.63 5.48
C GLY A 56 13.51 -33.64 6.64
N PHE A 57 13.13 -32.38 6.47
CA PHE A 57 13.12 -31.42 7.57
C PHE A 57 11.86 -31.59 8.42
N ASP A 58 12.03 -31.64 9.75
CA ASP A 58 10.92 -31.64 10.69
C ASP A 58 10.51 -30.20 11.02
N LEU A 59 9.35 -29.78 10.51
CA LEU A 59 8.77 -28.44 10.77
C LEU A 59 8.10 -28.34 12.15
N THR A 60 7.90 -29.46 12.86
CA THR A 60 7.27 -29.45 14.19
C THR A 60 8.21 -28.97 15.28
N VAL A 61 9.51 -29.10 15.05
CA VAL A 61 10.56 -28.49 15.87
C VAL A 61 10.55 -27.01 15.56
N ASN A 62 9.65 -26.27 16.19
CA ASN A 62 9.65 -24.81 16.16
C ASN A 62 11.02 -24.37 16.72
N PRO A 63 11.98 -23.97 15.88
CA PRO A 63 13.23 -23.48 16.40
C PRO A 63 12.81 -22.21 17.13
N ARG A 64 12.96 -22.23 18.46
CA ARG A 64 12.90 -21.03 19.26
C ARG A 64 14.11 -20.22 18.83
N VAL A 65 13.99 -19.56 17.68
CA VAL A 65 14.95 -18.57 17.23
C VAL A 65 14.79 -17.50 18.27
N GLU A 66 15.70 -17.51 19.24
CA GLU A 66 16.04 -16.31 19.96
C GLU A 66 16.45 -15.34 18.86
N THR A 67 15.47 -14.60 18.36
CA THR A 67 15.69 -13.41 17.59
C THR A 67 16.41 -12.49 18.55
N MET A 68 17.73 -12.65 18.62
CA MET A 68 18.59 -11.55 18.97
C MET A 68 18.14 -10.45 18.02
N ASN A 69 17.37 -9.51 18.54
CA ASN A 69 17.15 -8.21 17.94
C ASN A 69 18.53 -7.56 17.90
N VAL A 70 19.39 -8.07 17.01
CA VAL A 70 20.48 -7.30 16.47
C VAL A 70 19.73 -6.13 15.83
N PRO A 71 19.88 -4.90 16.36
CA PRO A 71 19.28 -3.74 15.73
C PRO A 71 19.70 -3.84 14.27
N THR A 72 18.71 -4.09 13.40
CA THR A 72 19.02 -4.24 11.99
C THR A 72 19.70 -2.93 11.66
N VAL A 73 20.95 -2.99 11.20
CA VAL A 73 21.81 -1.82 11.01
C VAL A 73 21.05 -0.66 10.33
N ASP A 74 20.10 -1.03 9.48
CA ASP A 74 19.10 -0.20 8.82
C ASP A 74 18.24 0.72 9.72
N GLU A 75 17.80 0.30 10.90
CA GLU A 75 16.98 1.14 11.81
C GLU A 75 17.83 2.23 12.46
N SER A 76 19.02 1.87 12.96
CA SER A 76 19.96 2.86 13.50
C SER A 76 20.49 3.84 12.45
N ILE A 77 20.64 3.38 11.19
CA ILE A 77 20.99 4.25 10.05
C ILE A 77 19.83 5.20 9.76
N ARG A 78 18.60 4.70 9.72
CA ARG A 78 17.41 5.52 9.49
C ARG A 78 17.25 6.60 10.55
N ASP A 79 17.42 6.25 11.82
CA ASP A 79 17.34 7.21 12.92
C ASP A 79 18.40 8.31 12.80
N ARG A 80 19.64 7.95 12.44
CA ARG A 80 20.70 8.94 12.19
C ARG A 80 20.41 9.82 10.97
N GLN A 81 19.93 9.24 9.88
CA GLN A 81 19.55 9.99 8.68
C GLN A 81 18.41 10.98 9.00
N TRP A 82 17.44 10.56 9.82
CA TRP A 82 16.36 11.44 10.24
C TRP A 82 16.85 12.55 11.17
N ALA A 83 17.72 12.23 12.13
CA ALA A 83 18.31 13.23 13.01
C ALA A 83 19.11 14.28 12.22
N ASP A 84 19.87 13.86 11.22
CA ASP A 84 20.64 14.74 10.34
C ASP A 84 19.72 15.66 9.52
N LEU A 85 18.64 15.12 8.95
CA LEU A 85 17.64 15.91 8.23
C LEU A 85 16.91 16.93 9.13
N VAL A 86 16.62 16.57 10.38
CA VAL A 86 16.04 17.49 11.37
C VAL A 86 17.01 18.63 11.69
N SER A 87 18.29 18.29 11.91
CA SER A 87 19.36 19.28 12.13
C SER A 87 19.47 20.25 10.95
N LEU A 88 19.45 19.72 9.72
CA LEU A 88 19.46 20.52 8.49
C LEU A 88 18.27 21.48 8.40
N GLY A 89 17.08 21.00 8.80
CA GLY A 89 15.87 21.81 8.82
C GLY A 89 15.92 22.95 9.85
N ILE A 90 16.57 22.73 10.99
CA ILE A 90 16.81 23.77 12.01
C ILE A 90 17.78 24.82 11.46
N GLU A 91 18.92 24.41 10.91
CA GLU A 91 19.93 25.31 10.32
C GLU A 91 19.34 26.15 9.18
N TRP A 92 18.50 25.54 8.32
CA TRP A 92 17.81 26.25 7.26
C TRP A 92 16.90 27.37 7.79
N LYS A 93 16.11 27.08 8.83
CA LYS A 93 15.24 28.07 9.48
C LYS A 93 16.05 29.20 10.11
N GLU A 94 17.16 28.89 10.78
CA GLU A 94 18.05 29.89 11.37
C GLU A 94 18.71 30.77 10.31
N SER A 95 19.14 30.19 9.18
CA SER A 95 19.71 30.91 8.05
C SER A 95 18.73 31.90 7.44
N ILE A 96 17.47 31.49 7.22
CA ILE A 96 16.40 32.39 6.75
C ILE A 96 16.17 33.53 7.75
N LYS A 97 16.09 33.22 9.04
CA LYS A 97 15.89 34.23 10.10
C LYS A 97 17.05 35.23 10.16
N ALA A 98 18.26 34.79 9.83
CA ALA A 98 19.45 35.64 9.75
C ALA A 98 19.60 36.39 8.41
N GLY A 99 18.69 36.21 7.44
CA GLY A 99 18.79 36.79 6.10
C GLY A 99 19.94 36.20 5.27
N LYS A 100 20.44 35.02 5.63
CA LYS A 100 21.53 34.32 4.92
C LYS A 100 20.95 33.28 3.97
N GLN A 101 21.60 33.09 2.83
CA GLN A 101 21.29 31.98 1.93
C GLN A 101 21.80 30.67 2.56
N PHE A 102 20.90 29.71 2.76
CA PHE A 102 21.26 28.37 3.20
C PHE A 102 21.96 27.61 2.06
N LYS A 103 23.15 27.05 2.34
CA LYS A 103 23.92 26.22 1.42
C LYS A 103 23.97 24.80 1.99
N LEU A 104 23.50 23.81 1.22
CA LEU A 104 23.46 22.40 1.64
C LEU A 104 24.86 21.80 1.85
N VAL A 105 25.85 22.35 1.16
CA VAL A 105 27.25 21.95 1.27
C VAL A 105 27.98 23.09 1.99
N PRO A 106 28.60 22.85 3.16
CA PRO A 106 29.41 23.86 3.80
C PRO A 106 30.51 24.28 2.83
N GLU A 107 30.64 25.57 2.61
CA GLU A 107 31.64 26.14 1.73
C GLU A 107 33.01 25.84 2.36
N VAL A 108 33.67 24.78 1.89
CA VAL A 108 35.01 24.43 2.35
C VAL A 108 35.89 25.62 2.00
N PRO A 109 36.55 26.26 2.98
CA PRO A 109 37.40 27.41 2.73
C PRO A 109 38.39 27.05 1.62
N GLU A 110 38.35 27.80 0.52
CA GLU A 110 39.12 27.53 -0.70
C GLU A 110 40.63 27.42 -0.41
N ALA A 111 41.08 28.03 0.69
CA ALA A 111 42.45 27.94 1.22
C ALA A 111 42.88 26.54 1.70
N LEU A 112 41.95 25.61 1.94
CA LEU A 112 42.21 24.25 2.41
C LEU A 112 41.88 23.16 1.39
N VAL A 113 41.44 23.53 0.18
CA VAL A 113 41.28 22.56 -0.90
C VAL A 113 42.66 22.34 -1.52
N PRO A 114 43.36 21.21 -1.28
CA PRO A 114 44.57 20.92 -2.03
C PRO A 114 44.21 20.96 -3.51
N LYS A 115 44.95 21.75 -4.29
CA LYS A 115 44.88 21.83 -5.76
C LYS A 115 45.28 20.50 -6.45
N THR A 116 45.07 19.37 -5.78
CA THR A 116 45.18 18.04 -6.37
C THR A 116 43.92 17.82 -7.21
N SER A 117 44.02 18.25 -8.46
CA SER A 117 43.26 17.84 -9.64
C SER A 117 42.32 16.62 -9.48
N ILE A 118 41.14 16.82 -8.87
CA ILE A 118 40.03 15.84 -8.91
C ILE A 118 39.36 15.83 -10.29
N GLN A 119 39.66 16.80 -11.16
CA GLN A 119 39.26 16.76 -12.58
C GLN A 119 39.91 15.61 -13.37
N SER A 120 40.85 14.86 -12.80
CA SER A 120 41.46 13.69 -13.45
C SER A 120 40.77 12.34 -13.13
N ILE A 121 39.79 12.29 -12.21
CA ILE A 121 39.17 11.02 -11.77
C ILE A 121 37.73 10.83 -12.29
N LEU A 122 37.22 11.74 -13.11
CA LEU A 122 35.98 11.51 -13.87
C LEU A 122 36.24 11.63 -15.38
N PRO A 123 36.59 10.51 -16.03
CA PRO A 123 35.67 10.01 -17.04
C PRO A 123 35.71 8.47 -17.17
N ILE A 124 34.79 7.73 -16.52
CA ILE A 124 34.50 6.33 -16.93
C ILE A 124 32.99 5.98 -16.95
N ALA A 125 32.09 6.70 -16.27
CA ALA A 125 30.72 6.19 -16.07
C ALA A 125 29.59 6.78 -16.95
N LEU A 126 29.86 7.67 -17.92
CA LEU A 126 28.82 8.12 -18.86
C LEU A 126 29.39 8.28 -20.26
N GLY A 127 29.17 7.28 -21.12
CA GLY A 127 29.34 7.45 -22.57
C GLY A 127 29.67 6.17 -23.34
N ALA A 128 28.68 5.30 -23.55
CA ALA A 128 28.69 4.37 -24.68
C ALA A 128 27.25 3.98 -25.08
N THR A 129 26.49 4.95 -25.61
CA THR A 129 25.47 4.62 -26.61
C THR A 129 25.49 5.72 -27.67
N ASN A 130 25.89 5.28 -28.85
CA ASN A 130 26.26 6.09 -30.01
C ASN A 130 25.10 6.96 -30.50
N GLN A 131 25.46 8.21 -30.82
CA GLN A 131 24.71 9.09 -31.70
C GLN A 131 25.50 9.18 -33.01
N GLU A 132 25.16 8.35 -34.00
CA GLU A 132 25.54 8.57 -35.40
C GLU A 132 24.36 9.23 -36.13
N SER A 133 24.59 10.47 -36.53
CA SER A 133 23.96 11.14 -37.68
C SER A 133 24.75 10.67 -38.91
N ILE A 134 24.28 10.49 -40.15
CA ILE A 134 23.25 11.09 -40.98
C ILE A 134 23.04 10.13 -42.18
N ALA A 135 21.86 10.15 -42.82
CA ALA A 135 21.64 10.09 -44.29
C ALA A 135 20.67 9.02 -44.85
N GLN A 136 19.73 9.55 -45.63
CA GLN A 136 19.08 8.96 -46.82
C GLN A 136 18.14 7.75 -46.64
N THR A 137 16.84 8.05 -46.71
CA THR A 137 15.76 7.08 -46.97
C THR A 137 15.52 6.94 -48.47
N PRO A 138 15.72 5.76 -49.09
CA PRO A 138 15.04 5.40 -50.33
C PRO A 138 13.71 4.70 -50.02
N SER A 139 12.68 5.13 -50.75
CA SER A 139 11.37 4.51 -50.83
C SER A 139 11.47 3.16 -51.54
N ILE A 140 11.10 2.07 -50.85
CA ILE A 140 10.82 0.77 -51.48
C ILE A 140 9.58 0.18 -50.82
N GLY A 141 8.57 -0.11 -51.65
CA GLY A 141 7.32 -0.70 -51.24
C GLY A 141 7.44 -2.17 -50.80
N SER A 142 6.52 -2.57 -49.93
CA SER A 142 6.12 -3.96 -49.72
C SER A 142 4.71 -3.92 -49.15
N SER A 143 3.71 -4.29 -49.94
CA SER A 143 3.29 -5.69 -50.14
C SER A 143 2.60 -6.20 -48.88
N GLY A 144 1.27 -6.26 -48.98
CA GLY A 144 0.39 -6.65 -47.89
C GLY A 144 0.60 -8.09 -47.44
N ASN A 145 0.27 -8.32 -46.17
CA ASN A 145 -0.03 -9.65 -45.69
C ASN A 145 -1.36 -9.62 -44.92
N SER A 146 -2.27 -10.42 -45.46
CA SER A 146 -3.60 -10.71 -45.02
C SER A 146 -3.58 -11.41 -43.65
N VAL A 147 -4.41 -10.94 -42.72
CA VAL A 147 -4.74 -11.67 -41.49
C VAL A 147 -5.93 -12.58 -41.80
N PRO A 148 -5.81 -13.92 -41.65
CA PRO A 148 -6.96 -14.80 -41.72
C PRO A 148 -7.63 -14.90 -40.36
N THR A 149 -8.90 -14.52 -40.34
CA THR A 149 -9.90 -14.81 -39.33
C THR A 149 -10.08 -16.33 -39.22
N GLY A 150 -9.90 -16.87 -38.01
CA GLY A 150 -10.20 -18.26 -37.70
C GLY A 150 -10.91 -18.35 -36.35
N PRO A 151 -12.15 -18.89 -36.28
CA PRO A 151 -12.89 -19.05 -35.05
C PRO A 151 -12.56 -20.39 -34.43
N ASN A 152 -12.15 -20.41 -33.16
CA ASN A 152 -12.21 -21.64 -32.36
C ASN A 152 -12.63 -21.30 -30.94
N GLY A 153 -13.91 -21.49 -30.70
CA GLY A 153 -14.46 -21.59 -29.36
C GLY A 153 -14.01 -22.89 -28.71
N ILE A 154 -13.42 -22.78 -27.53
CA ILE A 154 -13.35 -23.88 -26.57
C ILE A 154 -13.96 -23.35 -25.28
N ALA A 155 -15.18 -23.80 -25.03
CA ALA A 155 -15.92 -23.60 -23.80
C ALA A 155 -15.24 -24.40 -22.68
N ASN A 156 -14.60 -23.72 -21.74
CA ASN A 156 -14.22 -24.30 -20.46
C ASN A 156 -15.21 -23.84 -19.40
N HIS A 157 -16.29 -24.61 -19.31
CA HIS A 157 -17.28 -24.57 -18.24
C HIS A 157 -16.66 -25.26 -17.02
N PHE A 158 -16.12 -24.49 -16.07
CA PHE A 158 -15.74 -25.02 -14.76
C PHE A 158 -16.86 -24.75 -13.74
N HIS A 159 -17.55 -25.83 -13.39
CA HIS A 159 -18.50 -25.91 -12.29
C HIS A 159 -17.69 -26.09 -11.00
N VAL A 160 -17.62 -25.07 -10.14
CA VAL A 160 -17.08 -25.18 -8.79
C VAL A 160 -18.24 -25.48 -7.85
N THR A 161 -18.49 -26.77 -7.60
CA THR A 161 -19.33 -27.21 -6.50
C THR A 161 -18.56 -27.09 -5.19
N GLY A 162 -19.12 -26.33 -4.26
CA GLY A 162 -18.59 -26.15 -2.93
C GLY A 162 -18.69 -27.42 -2.09
N ASN A 163 -17.69 -27.63 -1.24
CA ASN A 163 -17.84 -28.41 -0.02
C ASN A 163 -16.90 -27.82 1.04
N SER A 164 -17.44 -26.89 1.83
CA SER A 164 -16.76 -26.27 2.96
C SER A 164 -17.30 -26.89 4.24
N SER A 165 -16.61 -27.91 4.74
CA SER A 165 -16.83 -28.48 6.06
C SER A 165 -16.01 -27.69 7.07
N HIS A 166 -16.69 -26.86 7.88
CA HIS A 166 -16.10 -26.24 9.06
C HIS A 166 -16.01 -27.26 10.21
N PRO A 167 -14.90 -27.33 10.95
CA PRO A 167 -14.94 -27.72 12.35
C PRO A 167 -15.09 -26.46 13.23
N THR A 168 -16.21 -26.40 13.94
CA THR A 168 -16.46 -25.51 15.07
C THR A 168 -15.54 -25.86 16.24
N ASN A 169 -14.63 -24.94 16.62
CA ASN A 169 -13.97 -24.98 17.92
C ASN A 169 -14.57 -23.89 18.82
N THR A 170 -15.54 -24.32 19.62
CA THR A 170 -16.10 -23.61 20.76
C THR A 170 -15.22 -23.91 21.97
N LEU A 171 -14.44 -22.92 22.42
CA LEU A 171 -13.87 -22.93 23.76
C LEU A 171 -14.04 -21.55 24.39
N ALA A 172 -14.78 -21.54 25.49
CA ALA A 172 -15.12 -20.41 26.32
C ALA A 172 -13.88 -19.82 27.02
N PRO A 173 -13.89 -18.51 27.35
CA PRO A 173 -13.17 -18.00 28.50
C PRO A 173 -14.10 -17.92 29.71
N ALA A 174 -13.59 -18.44 30.81
CA ALA A 174 -14.18 -18.38 32.14
C ALA A 174 -14.42 -16.94 32.59
N ALA A 175 -15.55 -16.77 33.28
CA ALA A 175 -15.92 -15.59 34.02
C ALA A 175 -14.98 -15.40 35.23
N MET A 176 -14.50 -14.17 35.45
CA MET A 176 -14.24 -13.66 36.79
C MET A 176 -14.59 -12.16 36.87
N ASN A 177 -15.59 -11.91 37.72
CA ASN A 177 -15.91 -10.70 38.47
C ASN A 177 -14.84 -9.60 38.50
N ASN A 178 -15.24 -8.35 38.28
CA ASN A 178 -15.17 -7.40 39.39
C ASN A 178 -16.19 -6.25 39.31
N LEU A 179 -16.66 -5.92 40.50
CA LEU A 179 -17.79 -5.08 40.88
C LEU A 179 -17.30 -3.65 41.13
N ALA A 180 -17.84 -2.66 40.41
CA ALA A 180 -17.84 -1.27 40.87
C ALA A 180 -19.06 -0.54 40.28
N GLN A 181 -20.14 -0.55 41.05
CA GLN A 181 -21.31 0.29 40.83
C GLN A 181 -20.94 1.74 41.14
N VAL A 182 -21.12 2.65 40.17
CA VAL A 182 -21.26 4.07 40.45
C VAL A 182 -22.66 4.48 40.01
N THR A 183 -23.54 4.50 41.01
CA THR A 183 -24.84 5.16 41.02
C THR A 183 -24.68 6.66 40.78
N ASN A 184 -25.32 7.18 39.73
CA ASN A 184 -25.58 8.62 39.61
C ASN A 184 -27.08 8.91 39.79
N PRO A 185 -27.43 9.97 40.54
CA PRO A 185 -28.80 10.23 40.96
C PRO A 185 -29.67 10.82 39.86
N ARG A 186 -30.88 10.26 39.81
CA ARG A 186 -32.10 10.70 39.14
C ARG A 186 -32.57 12.02 39.74
N MET A 187 -32.71 13.06 38.92
CA MET A 187 -33.52 14.25 39.21
C MET A 187 -34.78 14.24 38.33
N PRO A 188 -35.98 14.52 38.89
CA PRO A 188 -37.20 14.74 38.12
C PRO A 188 -37.37 16.24 37.86
N SER A 189 -37.76 16.64 36.64
CA SER A 189 -38.48 17.90 36.48
C SER A 189 -39.35 17.91 35.24
N GLN A 190 -40.66 18.03 35.50
CA GLN A 190 -41.74 18.35 34.58
C GLN A 190 -41.55 19.70 33.90
N VAL A 191 -41.95 19.81 32.62
CA VAL A 191 -42.67 20.96 32.04
C VAL A 191 -43.42 20.51 30.76
N PRO A 192 -44.42 21.25 30.25
CA PRO A 192 -45.68 20.68 29.79
C PRO A 192 -45.77 20.54 28.28
N ALA A 193 -46.71 19.71 27.85
CA ALA A 193 -47.17 19.56 26.48
C ALA A 193 -47.55 20.92 25.87
N GLN A 194 -46.92 21.27 24.75
CA GLN A 194 -47.49 22.18 23.76
C GLN A 194 -47.55 21.44 22.43
N SER A 195 -48.78 21.15 22.01
CA SER A 195 -49.12 20.60 20.69
C SER A 195 -48.92 21.68 19.63
N PRO A 196 -48.05 21.50 18.63
CA PRO A 196 -48.11 22.31 17.43
C PRO A 196 -49.25 21.79 16.54
N SER A 197 -50.29 22.61 16.41
CA SER A 197 -51.34 22.43 15.41
C SER A 197 -50.71 22.39 14.01
N LEU A 198 -50.83 21.26 13.34
CA LEU A 198 -50.48 21.11 11.93
C LEU A 198 -51.55 21.79 11.08
N SER A 199 -51.32 23.06 10.73
CA SER A 199 -52.03 23.71 9.63
C SER A 199 -51.53 23.11 8.31
N PHE A 200 -52.29 22.17 7.74
CA PHE A 200 -52.09 21.73 6.38
C PHE A 200 -52.55 22.84 5.42
N SER A 201 -51.62 23.74 5.06
CA SER A 201 -51.79 24.58 3.88
C SER A 201 -51.56 23.72 2.65
N THR A 202 -52.67 23.28 2.03
CA THR A 202 -52.69 22.71 0.69
C THR A 202 -52.38 23.82 -0.31
N ALA A 203 -51.11 24.17 -0.45
CA ALA A 203 -50.64 25.04 -1.52
C ALA A 203 -50.60 24.22 -2.81
N SER A 204 -51.39 24.64 -3.80
CA SER A 204 -51.41 24.09 -5.14
C SER A 204 -50.00 23.90 -5.68
N ALA A 205 -49.66 22.64 -5.94
CA ALA A 205 -48.41 22.24 -6.57
C ALA A 205 -48.29 22.89 -7.95
N THR A 206 -47.45 23.91 -8.03
CA THR A 206 -46.88 24.34 -9.30
C THR A 206 -45.76 23.34 -9.63
N PRO A 207 -45.75 22.67 -10.79
CA PRO A 207 -44.70 21.74 -11.17
C PRO A 207 -43.40 22.52 -11.37
N GLY A 208 -42.56 22.51 -10.33
CA GLY A 208 -41.25 23.14 -10.34
C GLY A 208 -40.33 22.42 -11.34
N PRO A 209 -39.64 23.13 -12.23
CA PRO A 209 -38.75 22.52 -13.20
C PRO A 209 -37.54 21.88 -12.49
N GLY A 210 -37.33 20.58 -12.74
CA GLY A 210 -35.98 20.01 -12.84
C GLY A 210 -35.32 19.46 -11.58
N ALA A 211 -35.88 18.40 -10.98
CA ALA A 211 -35.13 17.54 -10.04
C ALA A 211 -33.83 16.95 -10.66
N GLY A 212 -33.76 16.84 -12.00
CA GLY A 212 -32.58 16.35 -12.70
C GLY A 212 -31.39 17.32 -12.78
N GLN A 213 -31.55 18.62 -12.47
CA GLN A 213 -30.42 19.56 -12.58
C GLN A 213 -29.50 19.56 -11.35
N ARG A 214 -29.99 19.13 -10.18
CA ARG A 214 -29.15 19.03 -8.98
C ARG A 214 -28.16 17.86 -9.04
N GLU A 215 -28.54 16.75 -9.68
CA GLU A 215 -27.66 15.59 -9.77
C GLU A 215 -26.47 15.82 -10.71
N VAL A 216 -26.65 16.62 -11.78
CA VAL A 216 -25.57 16.92 -12.73
C VAL A 216 -24.46 17.74 -12.05
N GLY A 217 -24.81 18.74 -11.24
CA GLY A 217 -23.82 19.54 -10.50
C GLY A 217 -23.00 18.71 -9.48
N ILE A 218 -23.64 17.73 -8.84
CA ILE A 218 -22.98 16.85 -7.86
C ILE A 218 -21.95 15.92 -8.54
N LEU A 219 -22.16 15.54 -9.81
CA LEU A 219 -21.22 14.69 -10.53
C LEU A 219 -19.98 15.43 -11.03
N ASP A 220 -20.13 16.70 -11.44
CA ASP A 220 -19.03 17.53 -11.93
C ASP A 220 -18.06 17.94 -10.81
N ASP A 221 -18.61 18.34 -9.66
CA ASP A 221 -17.84 18.67 -8.46
C ASP A 221 -16.98 17.47 -8.01
N MET A 222 -17.51 16.26 -8.15
CA MET A 222 -16.84 15.02 -7.72
C MET A 222 -15.76 14.56 -8.69
N SER A 223 -15.94 14.81 -9.99
CA SER A 223 -14.88 14.60 -10.97
C SER A 223 -13.69 15.52 -10.69
N THR A 224 -13.97 16.74 -10.24
CA THR A 224 -12.96 17.72 -9.82
C THR A 224 -12.22 17.25 -8.56
N VAL A 225 -12.93 16.73 -7.56
CA VAL A 225 -12.32 16.14 -6.35
C VAL A 225 -11.38 14.98 -6.73
N ILE A 226 -11.83 14.06 -7.59
CA ILE A 226 -11.01 12.92 -8.03
C ILE A 226 -9.74 13.38 -8.76
N ALA A 227 -9.86 14.34 -9.68
CA ALA A 227 -8.70 14.89 -10.39
C ALA A 227 -7.73 15.60 -9.43
N GLY A 228 -8.25 16.28 -8.40
CA GLY A 228 -7.47 16.88 -7.33
C GLY A 228 -6.70 15.85 -6.50
N LEU A 229 -7.26 14.65 -6.29
CA LEU A 229 -6.57 13.58 -5.57
C LEU A 229 -5.42 12.94 -6.37
N GLU A 230 -5.49 12.94 -7.70
CA GLU A 230 -4.43 12.36 -8.54
C GLU A 230 -3.23 13.32 -8.69
N ARG A 231 -3.42 14.64 -8.53
CA ARG A 231 -2.41 15.67 -8.79
C ARG A 231 -1.66 16.22 -7.57
N CYS A 232 -1.69 15.55 -6.43
CA CYS A 232 -1.00 16.09 -5.25
C CYS A 232 0.53 16.06 -5.39
N GLU A 233 1.13 17.24 -5.38
CA GLU A 233 2.59 17.47 -5.51
C GLU A 233 3.28 17.65 -4.15
N GLY A 234 2.72 17.09 -3.08
CA GLY A 234 3.41 17.12 -1.80
C GLY A 234 2.57 16.72 -0.59
N LEU A 235 3.26 16.63 0.55
CA LEU A 235 2.70 16.18 1.82
C LEU A 235 1.64 17.14 2.37
N ARG A 236 1.86 18.46 2.24
CA ARG A 236 0.90 19.49 2.71
C ARG A 236 -0.46 19.37 2.04
N GLN A 237 -0.49 19.17 0.72
CA GLN A 237 -1.74 19.01 -0.03
C GLN A 237 -2.46 17.71 0.34
N VAL A 238 -1.72 16.64 0.67
CA VAL A 238 -2.32 15.39 1.14
C VAL A 238 -3.00 15.59 2.50
N ILE A 239 -2.39 16.34 3.42
CA ILE A 239 -2.98 16.68 4.72
C ILE A 239 -4.23 17.53 4.52
N GLU A 240 -4.14 18.61 3.74
CA GLU A 240 -5.26 19.50 3.45
C GLU A 240 -6.46 18.76 2.83
N GLN A 241 -6.20 17.77 1.96
CA GLN A 241 -7.27 16.96 1.37
C GLN A 241 -7.92 15.97 2.34
N ILE A 242 -7.21 15.58 3.40
CA ILE A 242 -7.78 14.73 4.45
C ILE A 242 -8.57 15.61 5.43
N GLU A 243 -8.01 16.74 5.84
CA GLU A 243 -8.66 17.70 6.74
C GLU A 243 -9.90 18.35 6.11
N SER A 244 -9.90 18.61 4.81
CA SER A 244 -11.08 19.09 4.08
C SER A 244 -12.17 18.02 3.89
N GLY A 245 -11.92 16.77 4.27
CA GLY A 245 -12.90 15.68 4.18
C GLY A 245 -13.03 15.05 2.79
N ASN A 246 -12.25 15.47 1.79
CA ASN A 246 -12.33 14.92 0.43
C ASN A 246 -12.03 13.42 0.37
N VAL A 247 -11.03 12.97 1.15
CA VAL A 247 -10.69 11.55 1.25
C VAL A 247 -11.83 10.74 1.89
N GLN A 248 -12.49 11.32 2.90
CA GLN A 248 -13.64 10.70 3.56
C GLN A 248 -14.86 10.66 2.63
N ALA A 249 -15.13 11.71 1.88
CA ALA A 249 -16.23 11.76 0.90
C ALA A 249 -16.10 10.67 -0.17
N ILE A 250 -14.89 10.42 -0.69
CA ILE A 250 -14.63 9.30 -1.61
C ILE A 250 -14.87 7.95 -0.93
N ARG A 251 -14.45 7.81 0.32
CA ARG A 251 -14.65 6.58 1.09
C ARG A 251 -16.12 6.30 1.35
N ASP A 252 -16.90 7.31 1.73
CA ASP A 252 -18.33 7.16 2.01
C ASP A 252 -19.11 6.80 0.75
N ARG A 253 -18.69 7.34 -0.41
CA ARG A 253 -19.39 7.15 -1.68
C ARG A 253 -19.03 5.84 -2.37
N TYR A 254 -17.75 5.47 -2.38
CA TYR A 254 -17.27 4.30 -3.13
C TYR A 254 -16.86 3.14 -2.23
N GLY A 255 -16.48 3.42 -0.99
CA GLY A 255 -15.99 2.42 -0.05
C GLY A 255 -17.10 1.55 0.56
N PRO A 256 -16.72 0.57 1.38
CA PRO A 256 -17.68 -0.27 2.09
C PRO A 256 -18.49 0.58 3.08
N SER A 257 -19.82 0.48 3.04
CA SER A 257 -20.73 1.28 3.88
C SER A 257 -20.59 1.06 5.40
N ALA A 258 -19.82 0.06 5.83
CA ALA A 258 -19.56 -0.20 7.24
C ALA A 258 -18.07 -0.52 7.48
N PRO A 259 -17.40 0.19 8.41
CA PRO A 259 -16.03 -0.14 8.79
C PRO A 259 -15.99 -1.54 9.42
N GLY A 260 -15.09 -2.39 8.94
CA GLY A 260 -14.87 -3.74 9.49
C GLY A 260 -15.80 -4.83 8.96
N ARG A 261 -16.80 -4.51 8.14
CA ARG A 261 -17.58 -5.53 7.40
C ARG A 261 -17.20 -5.52 5.92
N ARG A 262 -17.06 -6.71 5.32
CA ARG A 262 -16.93 -6.87 3.87
C ARG A 262 -18.28 -6.58 3.19
N GLY A 263 -18.78 -5.35 3.34
CA GLY A 263 -19.93 -4.88 2.57
C GLY A 263 -19.59 -4.83 1.09
N THR A 264 -20.62 -4.88 0.25
CA THR A 264 -20.48 -4.70 -1.21
C THR A 264 -20.01 -3.27 -1.47
N ALA A 265 -18.70 -3.10 -1.69
CA ALA A 265 -18.15 -1.83 -2.12
C ALA A 265 -18.63 -1.50 -3.53
N HIS A 266 -18.60 -0.22 -3.89
CA HIS A 266 -18.88 0.19 -5.26
C HIS A 266 -17.86 -0.49 -6.21
N PRO A 267 -18.23 -0.93 -7.43
CA PRO A 267 -17.30 -1.59 -8.35
C PRO A 267 -16.04 -0.78 -8.67
N SER A 268 -16.14 0.55 -8.64
CA SER A 268 -15.00 1.46 -8.85
C SER A 268 -14.11 1.65 -7.61
N TRP A 269 -14.46 1.11 -6.44
CA TRP A 269 -13.67 1.26 -5.21
C TRP A 269 -12.22 0.79 -5.39
N SER A 270 -12.01 -0.28 -6.15
CA SER A 270 -10.69 -0.82 -6.45
C SER A 270 -9.76 0.22 -7.09
N LYS A 271 -10.30 1.18 -7.86
CA LYS A 271 -9.52 2.28 -8.46
C LYS A 271 -9.00 3.25 -7.39
N TYR A 272 -9.80 3.53 -6.35
CA TYR A 272 -9.51 4.57 -5.35
C TYR A 272 -8.90 4.02 -4.06
N PHE A 273 -9.08 2.73 -3.78
CA PHE A 273 -8.70 2.09 -2.52
C PHE A 273 -7.23 2.34 -2.14
N ASN A 274 -6.30 2.12 -3.07
CA ASN A 274 -4.87 2.29 -2.81
C ASN A 274 -4.52 3.76 -2.51
N LEU A 275 -5.15 4.69 -3.24
CA LEU A 275 -4.95 6.11 -3.08
C LEU A 275 -5.46 6.58 -1.72
N VAL A 276 -6.73 6.30 -1.40
CA VAL A 276 -7.36 6.64 -0.11
C VAL A 276 -6.59 6.03 1.06
N SER A 277 -6.28 4.73 1.01
CA SER A 277 -5.56 4.05 2.08
C SER A 277 -4.15 4.61 2.31
N LYS A 278 -3.44 4.97 1.22
CA LYS A 278 -2.11 5.59 1.33
C LYS A 278 -2.17 6.94 2.03
N ARG A 279 -3.15 7.76 1.67
CA ARG A 279 -3.37 9.11 2.23
C ARG A 279 -3.75 9.04 3.71
N GLU A 280 -4.71 8.20 4.07
CA GLU A 280 -5.09 7.95 5.47
C GLU A 280 -3.90 7.48 6.31
N ARG A 281 -3.05 6.60 5.75
CA ARG A 281 -1.84 6.13 6.43
C ARG A 281 -0.85 7.26 6.67
N ILE A 282 -0.58 8.09 5.66
CA ILE A 282 0.33 9.24 5.76
C ILE A 282 -0.13 10.19 6.86
N HIS A 283 -1.42 10.53 6.87
CA HIS A 283 -1.98 11.41 7.90
C HIS A 283 -1.90 10.80 9.28
N ARG A 284 -2.17 9.50 9.43
CA ARG A 284 -2.05 8.80 10.72
C ARG A 284 -0.62 8.89 11.28
N VAL A 285 0.38 8.63 10.44
CA VAL A 285 1.80 8.72 10.84
C VAL A 285 2.14 10.16 11.25
N LEU A 286 1.70 11.14 10.47
CA LEU A 286 1.97 12.55 10.79
C LEU A 286 1.32 13.02 12.09
N VAL A 287 0.06 12.67 12.32
CA VAL A 287 -0.63 13.02 13.57
C VAL A 287 0.03 12.31 14.76
N GLN A 288 0.44 11.05 14.59
CA GLN A 288 1.10 10.28 15.63
C GLN A 288 2.49 10.84 15.99
N ASP A 289 3.27 11.27 15.00
CA ASP A 289 4.68 11.66 15.21
C ASP A 289 4.88 13.15 15.54
N PHE A 290 3.95 14.03 15.12
CA PHE A 290 4.15 15.49 15.19
C PHE A 290 3.12 16.27 16.02
N VAL A 291 2.01 15.65 16.43
CA VAL A 291 0.94 16.33 17.20
C VAL A 291 0.89 15.87 18.67
N ALA A 292 1.77 14.95 19.07
CA ALA A 292 1.98 14.56 20.46
C ALA A 292 2.81 15.61 21.22
#